data_AF-A0A527Q1F7-F1
#
_entry.id   AF-A0A527Q1F7-F1
#
_cell.length_a   1.000
_cell.length_b   1.000
_cell.length_c   1.000
_cell.angle_alpha   90.00
_cell.angle_beta   90.00
_cell.angle_gamma   90.00
#
_symmetry.space_group_name_H-M   'P 1'
#
loop_
_entity.id
_entity.type
_entity.pdbx_description
1 polymer ?
#
loop_
_entity_poly.entity_id
_entity_poly.type
_entity_poly.pdbx_seq_one_letter_code
_entity_poly.pdbx_strand_id
1 'polypeptide(L)'
;IAARAKGKVLWCVTRQDLFAPALAQAGLLPGRVVYVEAGDEASVLACFEEGLRHGGLGAVVAELARLSMTASRRLQLAAEASGAIGIAIRRWRRQTEATDFG
;
A
#
# COMPACT_ATOMS: atom_id res chain seq x y z
N ILE A 1 -2.62 -11.93 2.50
CA ILE A 1 -2.65 -11.80 1.01
C ILE A 1 -1.26 -11.48 0.46
N ALA A 2 -0.66 -10.32 0.80
CA ALA A 2 0.66 -9.91 0.31
C ALA A 2 1.77 -10.96 0.50
N ALA A 3 1.82 -11.65 1.66
CA ALA A 3 2.79 -12.72 1.93
C ALA A 3 2.77 -13.88 0.92
N ARG A 4 1.63 -14.11 0.26
CA ARG A 4 1.45 -15.16 -0.75
C ARG A 4 1.78 -14.71 -2.18
N ALA A 5 1.98 -13.41 -2.42
CA ALA A 5 2.37 -12.91 -3.73
C ALA A 5 3.78 -13.41 -4.11
N LYS A 6 4.11 -13.48 -5.39
CA LYS A 6 5.49 -13.77 -5.84
C LYS A 6 6.25 -12.45 -5.99
N GLY A 7 7.51 -12.39 -5.54
CA GLY A 7 8.33 -11.18 -5.63
C GLY A 7 8.30 -10.30 -4.38
N LYS A 8 8.89 -9.10 -4.49
CA LYS A 8 8.98 -8.14 -3.38
C LYS A 8 7.63 -7.46 -3.15
N VAL A 9 7.40 -7.01 -1.91
CA VAL A 9 6.26 -6.20 -1.51
C VAL A 9 6.76 -4.80 -1.18
N LEU A 10 6.17 -3.79 -1.80
CA LEU A 10 6.39 -2.40 -1.43
C LEU A 10 5.34 -1.99 -0.41
N TRP A 11 5.74 -1.40 0.72
CA TRP A 11 4.82 -0.92 1.76
C TRP A 11 5.04 0.57 2.00
N CYS A 12 4.06 1.38 1.57
CA CYS A 12 4.09 2.83 1.66
C CYS A 12 3.34 3.30 2.91
N VAL A 13 4.03 4.05 3.77
CA VAL A 13 3.48 4.62 5.02
C VAL A 13 3.77 6.10 5.10
N THR A 14 2.95 6.83 5.87
CA THR A 14 3.22 8.24 6.18
C THR A 14 4.29 8.38 7.27
N ARG A 15 4.52 7.35 8.10
CA ARG A 15 5.51 7.32 9.18
C ARG A 15 5.93 5.89 9.50
N GLN A 16 7.16 5.68 9.96
CA GLN A 16 7.66 4.39 10.42
C GLN A 16 7.04 3.95 11.76
N ASP A 17 5.87 3.35 11.71
CA ASP A 17 5.24 2.72 12.89
C ASP A 17 4.74 1.29 12.66
N LEU A 18 5.27 0.64 11.61
CA LEU A 18 5.09 -0.78 11.39
C LEU A 18 6.01 -1.60 12.29
N PHE A 19 5.43 -2.55 13.01
CA PHE A 19 6.20 -3.51 13.77
C PHE A 19 6.67 -4.66 12.86
N ALA A 20 7.89 -4.53 12.33
CA ALA A 20 8.47 -5.49 11.39
C ALA A 20 8.44 -6.97 11.84
N PRO A 21 8.65 -7.32 13.13
CA PRO A 21 8.53 -8.70 13.58
C PRO A 21 7.14 -9.31 13.37
N ALA A 22 6.05 -8.54 13.54
CA ALA A 22 4.70 -9.03 13.26
C ALA A 22 4.47 -9.26 11.76
N LEU A 23 5.06 -8.43 10.90
CA LEU A 23 5.02 -8.65 9.45
C LEU A 23 5.77 -9.94 9.07
N ALA A 24 6.93 -10.18 9.67
CA ALA A 24 7.67 -11.43 9.49
C ALA A 24 6.84 -12.66 9.93
N GLN A 25 6.16 -12.59 11.09
CA GLN A 25 5.25 -13.64 11.56
C GLN A 25 4.06 -13.86 10.60
N ALA A 26 3.59 -12.81 9.94
CA ALA A 26 2.56 -12.91 8.89
C ALA A 26 3.08 -13.45 7.54
N GLY A 27 4.37 -13.84 7.46
CA GLY A 27 5.01 -14.39 6.27
C GLY A 27 5.71 -13.37 5.37
N LEU A 28 5.71 -12.09 5.75
CA LEU A 28 6.47 -11.03 5.07
C LEU A 28 7.87 -10.91 5.68
N LEU A 29 8.75 -11.85 5.32
CA LEU A 29 10.14 -11.88 5.81
C LEU A 29 10.89 -10.56 5.50
N PRO A 30 11.90 -10.15 6.27
CA PRO A 30 12.60 -8.87 6.07
C PRO A 30 13.14 -8.66 4.66
N GLY A 31 13.66 -9.72 4.02
CA GLY A 31 14.12 -9.67 2.63
C GLY A 31 13.00 -9.61 1.58
N ARG A 32 11.73 -9.60 1.96
CA ARG A 32 10.56 -9.57 1.05
C ARG A 32 9.86 -8.22 1.01
N VAL A 33 10.13 -7.33 1.96
CA VAL A 33 9.43 -6.05 2.08
C VAL A 33 10.39 -4.88 1.87
N VAL A 34 9.97 -3.92 1.06
CA VAL A 34 10.61 -2.61 0.92
C VAL A 34 9.67 -1.60 1.55
N TYR A 35 10.15 -0.86 2.55
CA TYR A 35 9.37 0.18 3.21
C TYR A 35 9.66 1.54 2.58
N VAL A 36 8.60 2.31 2.31
CA VAL A 36 8.70 3.70 1.88
C VAL A 36 7.97 4.55 2.89
N GLU A 37 8.72 5.39 3.61
CA GLU A 37 8.13 6.48 4.39
C GLU A 37 8.03 7.72 3.50
N ALA A 38 6.82 8.14 3.19
CA ALA A 38 6.55 9.23 2.24
C ALA A 38 6.10 10.54 2.92
N GLY A 39 6.03 10.58 4.26
CA GLY A 39 5.70 11.77 5.06
C GLY A 39 4.23 12.20 5.05
N ASP A 40 3.57 12.18 3.89
CA ASP A 40 2.18 12.60 3.72
C ASP A 40 1.37 11.64 2.83
N GLU A 41 0.05 11.76 2.88
CA GLU A 41 -0.88 10.85 2.20
C GLU A 41 -0.85 10.98 0.67
N ALA A 42 -0.59 12.18 0.14
CA ALA A 42 -0.49 12.38 -1.31
C ALA A 42 0.77 11.71 -1.86
N SER A 43 1.87 11.82 -1.12
CA SER A 43 3.13 11.15 -1.41
C SER A 43 3.00 9.62 -1.30
N VAL A 44 2.30 9.11 -0.29
CA VAL A 44 1.95 7.67 -0.21
C VAL A 44 1.15 7.21 -1.43
N LEU A 45 0.13 7.97 -1.84
CA LEU A 45 -0.68 7.65 -3.02
C LEU A 45 0.16 7.64 -4.32
N ALA A 46 1.09 8.59 -4.46
CA ALA A 46 2.01 8.64 -5.59
C ALA A 46 2.94 7.41 -5.61
N CYS A 47 3.55 7.05 -4.46
CA CYS A 47 4.37 5.85 -4.34
C CYS A 47 3.58 4.57 -4.60
N PHE A 48 2.30 4.53 -4.19
CA PHE A 48 1.44 3.38 -4.47
C PHE A 48 1.24 3.19 -5.97
N GLU A 49 0.89 4.26 -6.68
CA GLU A 49 0.70 4.20 -8.12
C GLU A 49 1.98 3.82 -8.88
N GLU A 50 3.10 4.43 -8.53
CA GLU A 50 4.39 4.14 -9.16
C GLU A 50 4.83 2.68 -8.90
N GLY A 51 4.67 2.21 -7.66
CA GLY A 51 4.92 0.81 -7.31
C GLY A 51 4.07 -0.15 -8.14
N LEU A 52 2.79 0.18 -8.38
CA LEU A 52 1.94 -0.65 -9.22
C LEU A 52 2.37 -0.61 -10.69
N ARG A 53 2.91 0.50 -11.19
CA ARG A 53 3.41 0.62 -12.58
C ARG A 53 4.77 -0.04 -12.80
N HIS A 54 5.56 -0.26 -11.74
CA HIS A 54 6.93 -0.77 -11.82
C HIS A 54 7.07 -2.15 -12.49
N GLY A 55 6.05 -3.02 -12.43
CA GLY A 55 6.08 -4.35 -13.09
C GLY A 55 6.93 -5.43 -12.42
N GLY A 56 7.86 -5.07 -11.54
CA GLY A 56 8.71 -6.03 -10.81
C GLY A 56 8.23 -6.42 -9.40
N LEU A 57 7.12 -5.86 -8.92
CA LEU A 57 6.61 -6.07 -7.56
C LEU A 57 5.48 -7.10 -7.54
N GLY A 58 5.45 -7.94 -6.50
CA GLY A 58 4.36 -8.90 -6.30
C GLY A 58 3.12 -8.28 -5.69
N ALA A 59 3.32 -7.28 -4.83
CA ALA A 59 2.25 -6.50 -4.25
C ALA A 59 2.75 -5.11 -3.83
N VAL A 60 1.82 -4.16 -3.76
CA VAL A 60 2.04 -2.83 -3.20
C VAL A 60 0.95 -2.56 -2.17
N VAL A 61 1.37 -2.16 -0.98
CA VAL A 61 0.51 -1.84 0.15
C VAL A 61 0.64 -0.35 0.45
N ALA A 62 -0.48 0.34 0.64
CA ALA A 62 -0.48 1.75 1.00
C ALA A 62 -1.51 2.03 2.10
N GLU A 63 -1.10 2.81 3.10
CA GLU A 63 -1.99 3.27 4.18
C GLU A 63 -2.55 4.66 3.86
N LEU A 64 -3.85 4.72 3.57
CA LEU A 64 -4.55 5.94 3.13
C LEU A 64 -5.79 6.16 4.01
N ALA A 65 -6.09 7.39 4.41
CA ALA A 65 -7.34 7.73 5.09
C ALA A 65 -8.51 7.84 4.09
N ARG A 66 -8.23 8.37 2.90
CA ARG A 66 -9.22 8.57 1.83
C ARG A 66 -8.65 8.13 0.49
N LEU A 67 -9.51 7.50 -0.31
CA LEU A 67 -9.19 7.12 -1.68
C LEU A 67 -10.37 7.53 -2.56
N SER A 68 -10.16 8.53 -3.41
CA SER A 68 -11.20 8.99 -4.34
C SER A 68 -11.46 7.94 -5.42
N MET A 69 -12.66 7.96 -6.02
CA MET A 69 -13.00 7.05 -7.14
C MET A 69 -12.03 7.18 -8.31
N THR A 70 -11.59 8.40 -8.64
CA THR A 70 -10.60 8.65 -9.71
C THR A 70 -9.25 8.02 -9.38
N ALA A 71 -8.74 8.20 -8.15
CA ALA A 71 -7.50 7.57 -7.72
C ALA A 71 -7.61 6.05 -7.70
N SER A 72 -8.71 5.51 -7.15
CA SER A 72 -9.00 4.07 -7.13
C SER A 72 -9.00 3.47 -8.52
N ARG A 73 -9.69 4.11 -9.49
CA ARG A 73 -9.73 3.64 -10.87
C ARG A 73 -8.36 3.64 -11.52
N ARG A 74 -7.54 4.67 -11.26
CA ARG A 74 -6.18 4.76 -11.80
C ARG A 74 -5.26 3.68 -11.24
N LEU A 75 -5.35 3.39 -9.93
CA LEU A 75 -4.63 2.30 -9.28
C LEU A 75 -5.05 0.93 -9.82
N GLN A 76 -6.36 0.71 -10.02
CA GLN A 76 -6.87 -0.54 -10.60
C GLN A 76 -6.27 -0.82 -11.97
N LEU A 77 -6.26 0.18 -12.86
CA LEU A 77 -5.65 0.05 -14.20
C LEU A 77 -4.14 -0.21 -14.13
N ALA A 78 -3.43 0.41 -13.18
CA ALA A 78 -2.00 0.17 -12.97
C ALA A 78 -1.74 -1.27 -12.47
N ALA A 79 -2.55 -1.77 -11.54
CA ALA A 79 -2.47 -3.14 -11.04
C ALA A 79 -2.79 -4.18 -12.12
N GLU A 80 -3.81 -3.94 -12.94
CA GLU A 80 -4.16 -4.80 -14.09
C GLU A 80 -3.03 -4.85 -15.13
N ALA A 81 -2.43 -3.70 -15.44
CA ALA A 81 -1.36 -3.61 -16.43
C ALA A 81 -0.07 -4.32 -15.99
N SER A 82 0.27 -4.27 -14.71
CA SER A 82 1.51 -4.89 -14.19
C SER A 82 1.33 -6.31 -13.65
N GLY A 83 0.09 -6.71 -13.34
CA GLY A 83 -0.20 -7.94 -12.61
C GLY A 83 0.15 -7.90 -11.12
N ALA A 84 0.59 -6.75 -10.59
CA ALA A 84 0.88 -6.58 -9.17
C ALA A 84 -0.42 -6.44 -8.36
N ILE A 85 -0.43 -7.01 -7.14
CA ILE A 85 -1.58 -6.87 -6.24
C ILE A 85 -1.52 -5.51 -5.53
N GLY A 86 -2.54 -4.67 -5.71
CA GLY A 86 -2.72 -3.45 -4.92
C GLY A 86 -3.55 -3.68 -3.64
N ILE A 87 -3.05 -3.26 -2.48
CA ILE A 87 -3.76 -3.32 -1.19
C ILE A 87 -3.78 -1.92 -0.56
N ALA A 88 -4.93 -1.28 -0.56
CA ALA A 88 -5.15 -0.05 0.20
C ALA A 88 -5.65 -0.40 1.61
N ILE A 89 -4.89 -0.02 2.64
CA ILE A 89 -5.29 -0.15 4.04
C ILE A 89 -5.85 1.20 4.49
N ARG A 90 -7.07 1.19 5.03
CA ARG A 90 -7.68 2.43 5.49
C ARG A 90 -7.15 2.81 6.86
N ARG A 91 -6.52 3.98 6.95
CA ARG A 91 -5.88 4.47 8.17
C ARG A 91 -6.49 5.78 8.63
N TRP A 92 -7.46 5.70 9.52
CA TRP A 92 -8.04 6.89 10.17
C TRP A 92 -7.16 7.36 11.32
N ARG A 93 -6.88 8.66 11.39
CA ARG A 93 -6.22 9.28 12.55
C ARG A 93 -7.25 9.73 13.59
N ARG A 94 -8.50 10.02 13.17
CA ARG A 94 -9.62 10.40 14.05
C ARG A 94 -10.90 9.68 13.66
N GLN A 95 -11.75 9.36 14.65
CA GLN A 95 -13.03 8.64 14.43
C GLN A 95 -13.96 9.36 13.43
N THR A 96 -13.91 10.69 13.36
CA THR A 96 -14.67 11.50 12.39
C THR A 96 -14.30 11.23 10.93
N GLU A 97 -13.09 10.72 10.67
CA GLU A 97 -12.64 10.37 9.31
C GLU A 97 -13.21 9.00 8.86
N ALA A 98 -13.75 8.21 9.80
CA ALA A 98 -14.42 6.95 9.52
C ALA A 98 -15.88 7.15 9.09
N THR A 99 -16.56 8.19 9.59
CA THR A 99 -17.98 8.48 9.32
C THR A 99 -18.25 9.06 7.94
N ASP A 100 -17.23 9.57 7.23
CA ASP A 100 -17.35 10.14 5.88
C ASP A 100 -17.49 9.09 4.76
N PHE A 101 -17.92 7.86 5.10
CA PHE A 101 -18.22 6.84 4.11
C PHE A 101 -19.72 6.58 4.06
N GLY A 102 -20.35 7.31 3.14
CA GLY A 102 -21.69 7.20 2.59
C GLY A 102 -21.72 7.93 1.25
#